data_AF-A0A979FVL8-F1
#
_entry.id   AF-A0A979FVL8-F1
#
_cell.length_a   1.000
_cell.length_b   1.000
_cell.length_c   1.000
_cell.angle_alpha   90.00
_cell.angle_beta   90.00
_cell.angle_gamma   90.00
#
_symmetry.space_group_name_H-M   'P 1'
#
loop_
_entity.id
_entity.type
_entity.pdbx_description
1 polymer ?
#
loop_
_entity_poly.entity_id
_entity_poly.type
_entity_poly.pdbx_seq_one_letter_code
_entity_poly.pdbx_strand_id
1 'polypeptide(L)'
;MHVNMMMASSWSNQIKLFLGAFLPSGFVMDYAQEKKFYPLSELFSFVLRETGYLHIQATKPDTIGVALNSSPVGLAAYILEKFSTATNKSYVYHKNGGLLEPDFPIPLDAVLDDISLYWFTGCITSSMRLYAESFNPSSLSLSVKNIFDVGGHFAAMEVPEVLADDFFKFVSIVERQILQQK
;
A
#
# COMPACT_ATOMS: atom_id res chain seq x y z
N MET A 1 -7.05 2.24 3.00
CA MET A 1 -5.93 3.20 3.10
C MET A 1 -4.61 2.46 2.99
N HIS A 2 -3.70 2.90 2.12
CA HIS A 2 -2.42 2.23 1.91
C HIS A 2 -1.51 2.38 3.12
N VAL A 3 -1.38 1.31 3.90
CA VAL A 3 -0.51 1.28 5.08
C VAL A 3 0.98 1.45 4.69
N ASN A 4 1.32 1.15 3.43
CA ASN A 4 2.69 1.18 2.91
C ASN A 4 3.06 2.49 2.17
N MET A 5 2.13 3.43 2.01
CA MET A 5 2.39 4.78 1.49
C MET A 5 2.38 5.75 2.67
N MET A 6 3.52 5.86 3.35
CA MET A 6 3.71 6.79 4.45
C MET A 6 3.80 8.22 3.90
N MET A 7 2.68 8.91 3.79
CA MET A 7 2.69 10.37 3.90
C MET A 7 3.00 10.69 5.35
N ALA A 8 4.28 10.96 5.65
CA ALA A 8 4.66 11.49 6.95
C ALA A 8 4.04 12.89 7.11
N SER A 9 2.88 12.95 7.75
CA SER A 9 2.14 14.19 8.02
C SER A 9 2.77 15.01 9.15
N SER A 10 3.68 14.43 9.94
CA SER A 10 4.37 15.15 11.00
C SER A 10 5.40 16.11 10.42
N TRP A 11 5.26 17.39 10.77
CA TRP A 11 6.17 18.48 10.41
C TRP A 11 7.64 18.16 10.72
N SER A 12 7.91 17.47 11.84
CA SER A 12 9.27 17.06 12.20
C SER A 12 9.87 16.04 11.23
N ASN A 13 9.07 15.13 10.68
CA ASN A 13 9.53 14.13 9.73
C ASN A 13 9.79 14.73 8.35
N GLN A 14 9.01 15.72 7.94
CA GLN A 14 9.27 16.45 6.68
C GLN A 14 10.58 17.21 6.78
N ILE A 15 10.83 17.93 7.88
CA ILE A 15 12.11 18.60 8.11
C ILE A 15 13.28 17.61 8.12
N LYS A 16 13.14 16.46 8.79
CA LYS A 16 14.16 15.41 8.79
C LYS A 16 14.46 14.87 7.38
N LEU A 17 13.43 14.71 6.55
CA LEU A 17 13.56 14.26 5.17
C LEU A 17 14.25 15.31 4.28
N PHE A 18 14.07 16.60 4.53
CA PHE A 18 14.79 17.65 3.80
C PHE A 18 16.24 17.80 4.28
N LEU A 19 16.45 17.80 5.60
CA LEU A 19 17.78 17.97 6.20
C LEU A 19 18.70 16.78 5.92
N GLY A 20 18.17 15.55 5.88
CA GLY A 20 18.95 14.36 5.54
C GLY A 20 19.48 14.34 4.09
N ALA A 21 18.97 15.21 3.20
CA ALA A 21 19.46 15.31 1.82
C ALA A 21 20.80 16.07 1.73
N PHE A 22 21.09 16.90 2.73
CA PHE A 22 22.24 17.81 2.76
C PHE A 22 23.25 17.48 3.88
N LEU A 23 22.84 16.70 4.89
CA LEU A 23 23.67 16.35 6.04
C LEU A 23 24.20 14.90 5.93
N PRO A 24 25.40 14.60 6.47
CA PRO A 24 25.96 13.25 6.42
C PRO A 24 25.08 12.21 7.13
N SER A 25 25.13 10.98 6.60
CA SER A 25 24.39 9.82 7.09
C SER A 25 24.57 9.59 8.60
N GLY A 26 23.45 9.44 9.34
CA GLY A 26 23.43 9.14 10.78
C GLY A 26 23.18 10.31 11.75
N PHE A 27 23.09 11.55 11.28
CA PHE A 27 22.77 12.70 12.15
C PHE A 27 21.26 12.95 12.32
N VAL A 28 20.46 12.65 11.29
CA VAL A 28 19.03 13.01 11.21
C VAL A 28 18.11 11.79 11.02
N MET A 29 18.58 10.78 10.31
CA MET A 29 17.87 9.55 9.95
C MET A 29 18.77 8.35 10.24
N ASP A 30 18.17 7.23 10.63
CA ASP A 30 18.86 5.95 10.74
C ASP A 30 19.31 5.45 9.35
N TYR A 31 20.45 4.77 9.28
CA TYR A 31 21.11 4.39 8.02
C TYR A 31 20.21 3.50 7.14
N ALA A 32 19.39 2.66 7.77
CA ALA A 32 18.40 1.81 7.08
C ALA A 32 17.25 2.61 6.45
N GLN A 33 16.87 3.73 7.04
CA GLN A 33 15.81 4.60 6.52
C GLN A 33 16.33 5.48 5.38
N GLU A 34 17.56 5.96 5.49
CA GLU A 34 18.21 6.81 4.48
C GLU A 34 18.27 6.13 3.11
N LYS A 35 18.75 4.88 3.05
CA LYS A 35 18.82 4.10 1.78
C LYS A 35 17.45 3.90 1.11
N LYS A 36 16.35 4.00 1.86
CA LYS A 36 14.98 3.80 1.37
C LYS A 36 14.33 5.06 0.82
N PHE A 37 14.77 6.25 1.27
CA PHE A 37 14.22 7.54 0.87
C PHE A 37 15.10 8.28 -0.15
N TYR A 38 16.41 8.01 -0.18
CA TYR A 38 17.35 8.66 -1.09
C TYR A 38 17.75 7.75 -2.28
N PRO A 39 17.93 8.33 -3.48
CA PRO A 39 17.81 9.76 -3.81
C PRO A 39 16.35 10.24 -3.84
N LEU A 40 16.09 11.45 -3.32
CA LEU A 40 14.73 12.01 -3.26
C LEU A 40 14.09 12.17 -4.63
N SER A 41 14.87 12.41 -5.69
CA SER A 41 14.35 12.52 -7.05
C SER A 41 13.66 11.23 -7.52
N GLU A 42 14.22 10.06 -7.20
CA GLU A 42 13.60 8.78 -7.52
C GLU A 42 12.35 8.54 -6.68
N LEU A 43 12.38 8.90 -5.40
CA LEU A 43 11.22 8.82 -4.53
C LEU A 43 10.07 9.70 -5.03
N PHE A 44 10.34 10.97 -5.36
CA PHE A 44 9.33 11.89 -5.91
C PHE A 44 8.78 11.39 -7.24
N SER A 45 9.64 10.90 -8.14
CA SER A 45 9.22 10.33 -9.42
C SER A 45 8.31 9.11 -9.20
N PHE A 46 8.70 8.21 -8.30
CA PHE A 46 7.92 7.03 -7.95
C PHE A 46 6.56 7.42 -7.32
N VAL A 47 6.55 8.33 -6.36
CA VAL A 47 5.31 8.79 -5.71
C VAL A 47 4.40 9.44 -6.75
N LEU A 48 4.91 10.34 -7.58
CA LEU A 48 4.09 11.02 -8.58
C LEU A 48 3.52 10.03 -9.62
N ARG A 49 4.33 9.06 -10.05
CA ARG A 49 3.92 8.01 -11.00
C ARG A 49 2.85 7.10 -10.41
N GLU A 50 3.03 6.65 -9.17
CA GLU A 50 2.20 5.61 -8.56
C GLU A 50 0.96 6.15 -7.84
N THR A 51 0.86 7.45 -7.56
CA THR A 51 -0.29 8.04 -6.83
C THR A 51 -1.44 8.52 -7.71
N GLY A 52 -1.37 8.33 -9.04
CA GLY A 52 -2.43 8.74 -9.96
C GLY A 52 -3.80 8.13 -9.63
N TYR A 53 -3.84 6.83 -9.33
CA TYR A 53 -5.08 6.13 -8.92
C TYR A 53 -5.67 6.72 -7.64
N LEU A 54 -4.81 7.06 -6.66
CA LEU A 54 -5.22 7.61 -5.39
C LEU A 54 -5.84 9.00 -5.59
N HIS A 55 -5.25 9.82 -6.45
CA HIS A 55 -5.77 11.16 -6.75
C HIS A 55 -7.16 11.11 -7.42
N ILE A 56 -7.35 10.25 -8.43
CA ILE A 56 -8.65 10.14 -9.10
C ILE A 56 -9.72 9.49 -8.20
N GLN A 57 -9.36 8.50 -7.39
CA GLN A 57 -10.29 7.88 -6.43
C GLN A 57 -10.68 8.81 -5.29
N ALA A 58 -9.77 9.66 -4.82
CA ALA A 58 -10.07 10.65 -3.78
C ALA A 58 -10.96 11.79 -4.28
N THR A 59 -10.90 12.13 -5.57
CA THR A 59 -11.59 13.32 -6.11
C THR A 59 -12.84 13.02 -6.93
N LYS A 60 -12.83 11.92 -7.70
CA LYS A 60 -13.88 11.55 -8.66
C LYS A 60 -14.15 10.03 -8.67
N PRO A 61 -14.40 9.39 -7.52
CA PRO A 61 -14.58 7.93 -7.45
C PRO A 61 -15.73 7.43 -8.33
N ASP A 62 -16.85 8.15 -8.35
CA ASP A 62 -18.02 7.81 -9.17
C ASP A 62 -17.76 7.90 -10.68
N THR A 63 -16.87 8.79 -11.12
CA THR A 63 -16.54 8.93 -12.55
C THR A 63 -15.72 7.74 -13.04
N ILE A 64 -14.64 7.40 -12.35
CA ILE A 64 -13.81 6.25 -12.72
C ILE A 64 -14.54 4.92 -12.45
N GLY A 65 -15.35 4.86 -11.39
CA GLY A 65 -16.10 3.67 -11.01
C GLY A 65 -17.12 3.25 -12.07
N VAL A 66 -17.81 4.19 -12.72
CA VAL A 66 -18.71 3.90 -13.86
C VAL A 66 -17.93 3.27 -15.02
N ALA A 67 -16.75 3.81 -15.36
CA ALA A 67 -15.92 3.27 -16.44
C ALA A 67 -15.46 1.83 -16.12
N LEU A 68 -15.02 1.57 -14.89
CA LEU A 68 -14.54 0.24 -14.49
C LEU A 68 -15.67 -0.80 -14.41
N ASN A 69 -16.87 -0.41 -13.95
CA ASN A 69 -18.04 -1.29 -13.95
C ASN A 69 -18.57 -1.59 -15.38
N SER A 70 -18.16 -0.82 -16.39
CA SER A 70 -18.61 -1.04 -17.78
C SER A 70 -17.81 -2.10 -18.54
N SER A 71 -16.62 -2.49 -18.06
CA SER A 71 -15.73 -3.41 -18.77
C SER A 71 -14.97 -4.31 -17.79
N PRO A 72 -15.14 -5.64 -17.84
CA PRO A 72 -14.41 -6.56 -16.97
C PRO A 72 -12.91 -6.54 -17.27
N VAL A 73 -12.53 -6.29 -18.54
CA VAL A 73 -11.13 -6.15 -18.94
C VAL A 73 -10.54 -4.84 -18.39
N GLY A 74 -11.32 -3.75 -18.39
CA GLY A 74 -10.91 -2.48 -17.81
C GLY A 74 -10.72 -2.58 -16.29
N LEU A 75 -11.66 -3.23 -15.60
CA LEU A 75 -11.56 -3.52 -14.18
C LEU A 75 -10.34 -4.39 -13.86
N ALA A 76 -10.16 -5.49 -14.60
CA ALA A 76 -9.03 -6.39 -14.42
C ALA A 76 -7.69 -5.66 -14.62
N ALA A 77 -7.53 -4.89 -15.69
CA ALA A 77 -6.30 -4.14 -15.94
C ALA A 77 -5.99 -3.14 -14.81
N TYR A 78 -7.02 -2.48 -14.27
CA TYR A 78 -6.88 -1.51 -13.18
C TYR A 78 -6.44 -2.16 -11.86
N ILE A 79 -6.96 -3.36 -11.55
CA ILE A 79 -6.62 -4.10 -10.33
C ILE A 79 -5.26 -4.83 -10.47
N LEU A 80 -5.02 -5.50 -11.61
CA LEU A 80 -3.81 -6.29 -11.86
C LEU A 80 -2.54 -5.43 -11.82
N GLU A 81 -2.60 -4.19 -12.30
CA GLU A 81 -1.48 -3.25 -12.20
C GLU A 81 -1.03 -3.06 -10.75
N LYS A 82 -1.98 -3.06 -9.80
CA LYS A 82 -1.66 -2.92 -8.37
C LYS A 82 -1.08 -4.19 -7.78
N PHE A 83 -1.56 -5.38 -8.15
CA PHE A 83 -0.91 -6.63 -7.74
C PHE A 83 0.53 -6.73 -8.26
N SER A 84 0.80 -6.25 -9.47
CA SER A 84 2.17 -6.19 -10.01
C SER A 84 3.07 -5.25 -9.19
N THR A 85 2.78 -3.95 -9.20
CA THR A 85 3.69 -2.93 -8.67
C THR A 85 3.79 -2.98 -7.14
N ALA A 86 2.71 -3.39 -6.46
CA ALA A 86 2.66 -3.39 -5.00
C ALA A 86 3.32 -4.63 -4.35
N THR A 87 3.49 -5.72 -5.11
CA THR A 87 4.30 -6.88 -4.71
C THR A 87 5.78 -6.63 -4.95
N ASN A 88 6.16 -6.21 -6.16
CA ASN A 88 7.54 -5.79 -6.45
C ASN A 88 7.56 -4.64 -7.45
N LYS A 89 8.17 -3.51 -7.04
CA LYS A 89 8.31 -2.31 -7.88
C LYS A 89 9.05 -2.59 -9.20
N SER A 90 9.90 -3.61 -9.22
CA SER A 90 10.67 -4.00 -10.41
C SER A 90 9.80 -4.58 -11.53
N TYR A 91 8.62 -5.14 -11.19
CA TYR A 91 7.71 -5.75 -12.15
C TYR A 91 7.10 -4.77 -13.15
N VAL A 92 7.15 -3.45 -12.86
CA VAL A 92 6.79 -2.39 -13.80
C VAL A 92 7.60 -2.47 -15.11
N TYR A 93 8.81 -3.02 -15.07
CA TYR A 93 9.68 -3.16 -16.24
C TYR A 93 9.55 -4.53 -16.94
N HIS A 94 8.79 -5.45 -16.35
CA HIS A 94 8.55 -6.76 -16.94
C HIS A 94 7.44 -6.67 -17.99
N LYS A 95 7.61 -7.37 -19.12
CA LYS A 95 6.64 -7.37 -20.24
C LYS A 95 5.24 -7.85 -19.85
N ASN A 96 5.17 -8.76 -18.88
CA ASN A 96 3.95 -9.37 -18.33
C ASN A 96 3.55 -8.76 -16.98
N GLY A 97 4.22 -7.69 -16.52
CA GLY A 97 4.01 -7.13 -15.17
C GLY A 97 4.37 -8.08 -14.04
N GLY A 98 5.21 -9.10 -14.26
CA GLY A 98 5.61 -10.05 -13.22
C GLY A 98 4.54 -11.08 -12.81
N LEU A 99 3.28 -10.90 -13.23
CA LEU A 99 2.12 -11.69 -12.79
C LEU A 99 2.15 -13.16 -13.25
N LEU A 100 2.96 -13.48 -14.27
CA LEU A 100 3.11 -14.83 -14.82
C LEU A 100 4.48 -15.44 -14.50
N GLU A 101 5.30 -14.75 -13.70
CA GLU A 101 6.60 -15.28 -13.31
C GLU A 101 6.42 -16.38 -12.25
N PRO A 102 7.24 -17.44 -12.27
CA PRO A 102 7.12 -18.56 -11.34
C PRO A 102 7.46 -18.18 -9.90
N ASP A 103 8.16 -17.06 -9.69
CA ASP A 103 8.51 -16.50 -8.38
C ASP A 103 7.47 -15.48 -7.87
N PHE A 104 6.37 -15.25 -8.60
CA PHE A 104 5.31 -14.38 -8.15
C PHE A 104 4.58 -15.01 -6.94
N PRO A 105 4.55 -14.33 -5.78
CA PRO A 105 4.14 -14.95 -4.51
C PRO A 105 2.63 -15.22 -4.40
N ILE A 106 1.80 -14.60 -5.25
CA ILE A 106 0.34 -14.73 -5.20
C ILE A 106 -0.12 -15.54 -6.43
N PRO A 107 -0.84 -16.66 -6.26
CA PRO A 107 -1.32 -17.42 -7.41
C PRO A 107 -2.32 -16.60 -8.24
N LEU A 108 -2.22 -16.71 -9.57
CA LEU A 108 -3.07 -15.95 -10.50
C LEU A 108 -4.57 -16.18 -10.26
N ASP A 109 -4.96 -17.40 -9.92
CA ASP A 109 -6.35 -17.75 -9.61
C ASP A 109 -6.88 -16.92 -8.42
N ALA A 110 -6.08 -16.70 -7.38
CA ALA A 110 -6.50 -15.88 -6.23
C ALA A 110 -6.67 -14.40 -6.61
N VAL A 111 -5.87 -13.90 -7.56
CA VAL A 111 -6.02 -12.54 -8.08
C VAL A 111 -7.29 -12.42 -8.94
N LEU A 112 -7.57 -13.43 -9.76
CA LEU A 112 -8.78 -13.49 -10.57
C LEU A 112 -10.05 -13.66 -9.73
N ASP A 113 -9.97 -14.36 -8.60
CA ASP A 113 -11.06 -14.46 -7.63
C ASP A 113 -11.41 -13.10 -7.02
N ASP A 114 -10.40 -12.31 -6.64
CA ASP A 114 -10.62 -10.94 -6.15
C ASP A 114 -11.25 -10.04 -7.23
N ILE A 115 -10.73 -10.09 -8.46
CA ILE A 115 -11.31 -9.33 -9.59
C ILE A 115 -12.75 -9.77 -9.86
N SER A 116 -13.03 -11.07 -9.78
CA SER A 116 -14.38 -11.63 -9.96
C SER A 116 -15.33 -11.15 -8.86
N LEU A 117 -14.86 -11.08 -7.62
CA LEU A 117 -15.62 -10.51 -6.50
C LEU A 117 -16.00 -9.05 -6.79
N TYR A 118 -15.05 -8.21 -7.19
CA TYR A 118 -15.32 -6.82 -7.56
C TYR A 118 -16.30 -6.69 -8.73
N TRP A 119 -16.15 -7.55 -9.74
CA TRP A 119 -17.00 -7.56 -10.93
C TRP A 119 -18.44 -7.95 -10.62
N PHE A 120 -18.66 -9.11 -10.00
CA PHE A 120 -20.00 -9.64 -9.76
C PHE A 120 -20.78 -8.83 -8.71
N THR A 121 -20.08 -8.19 -7.77
CA THR A 121 -20.72 -7.32 -6.77
C THR A 121 -20.89 -5.87 -7.23
N GLY A 122 -20.18 -5.45 -8.30
CA GLY A 122 -20.18 -4.06 -8.79
C GLY A 122 -19.62 -3.06 -7.77
N CYS A 123 -18.90 -3.53 -6.75
CA CYS A 123 -18.55 -2.74 -5.57
C CYS A 123 -17.33 -1.82 -5.75
N ILE A 124 -16.72 -1.81 -6.94
CA ILE A 124 -15.52 -1.00 -7.22
C ILE A 124 -15.75 0.50 -6.99
N THR A 125 -16.95 1.00 -7.28
CA THR A 125 -17.26 2.43 -7.05
C THR A 125 -17.35 2.74 -5.55
N SER A 126 -18.05 1.89 -4.79
CA SER A 126 -18.19 2.05 -3.34
C SER A 126 -16.87 1.91 -2.60
N SER A 127 -15.97 1.00 -3.03
CA SER A 127 -14.65 0.86 -2.40
C SER A 127 -13.78 2.09 -2.61
N MET A 128 -13.86 2.73 -3.78
CA MET A 128 -13.11 3.96 -4.10
C MET A 128 -13.59 5.18 -3.30
N ARG A 129 -14.88 5.26 -2.91
CA ARG A 129 -15.39 6.36 -2.09
C ARG A 129 -14.70 6.45 -0.72
N LEU A 130 -14.16 5.35 -0.20
CA LEU A 130 -13.33 5.38 1.01
C LEU A 130 -12.11 6.29 0.88
N TYR A 131 -11.54 6.45 -0.32
CA TYR A 131 -10.46 7.41 -0.54
C TYR A 131 -11.00 8.84 -0.43
N ALA A 132 -12.12 9.15 -1.08
CA ALA A 132 -12.73 10.48 -0.99
C ALA A 132 -13.07 10.87 0.46
N GLU A 133 -13.55 9.92 1.25
CA GLU A 133 -13.80 10.10 2.68
C GLU A 133 -12.52 10.24 3.50
N SER A 134 -11.50 9.40 3.25
CA SER A 134 -10.25 9.40 4.02
C SER A 134 -9.41 10.67 3.82
N PHE A 135 -9.48 11.29 2.64
CA PHE A 135 -8.83 12.56 2.33
C PHE A 135 -9.61 13.79 2.82
N ASN A 136 -10.74 13.59 3.52
CA ASN A 136 -11.40 14.66 4.25
C ASN A 136 -10.55 15.04 5.49
N PRO A 137 -10.32 16.35 5.76
CA PRO A 137 -9.54 16.81 6.91
C PRO A 137 -9.94 16.20 8.27
N SER A 138 -11.20 15.77 8.42
CA SER A 138 -11.72 15.21 9.67
C SER A 138 -11.27 13.76 9.98
N SER A 139 -10.74 13.01 9.01
CA SER A 139 -10.42 11.57 9.15
C SER A 139 -8.93 11.24 9.31
N LEU A 140 -8.06 12.25 9.33
CA LEU A 140 -6.60 12.05 9.23
C LEU A 140 -5.89 11.86 10.59
N SER A 141 -6.44 11.00 11.46
CA SER A 141 -5.87 10.74 12.79
C SER A 141 -6.05 9.25 13.13
N LEU A 142 -5.08 8.42 12.75
CA LEU A 142 -4.72 7.13 13.37
C LEU A 142 -3.57 6.49 12.58
N SER A 143 -2.48 6.12 13.25
CA SER A 143 -1.37 5.34 12.67
C SER A 143 -0.71 4.47 13.74
N VAL A 144 -0.77 3.15 13.54
CA VAL A 144 0.03 2.13 14.25
C VAL A 144 0.91 1.46 13.21
N LYS A 145 2.19 1.19 13.52
CA LYS A 145 3.15 0.63 12.56
C LYS A 145 4.02 -0.47 13.18
N ASN A 146 4.06 -1.62 12.50
CA ASN A 146 5.08 -2.66 12.62
C ASN A 146 5.88 -2.71 11.31
N ILE A 147 7.16 -3.09 11.36
CA ILE A 147 8.06 -3.16 10.20
C ILE A 147 8.49 -4.63 10.03
N PHE A 148 8.39 -5.15 8.80
CA PHE A 148 8.84 -6.49 8.42
C PHE A 148 9.86 -6.42 7.28
N ASP A 149 10.79 -7.38 7.26
CA ASP A 149 11.83 -7.49 6.22
C ASP A 149 11.35 -8.22 4.95
N VAL A 150 10.19 -8.88 5.02
CA VAL A 150 9.57 -9.66 3.93
C VAL A 150 8.08 -9.34 3.79
N GLY A 151 7.56 -9.43 2.56
CA GLY A 151 6.17 -9.11 2.22
C GLY A 151 5.98 -7.69 1.67
N GLY A 152 5.21 -7.60 0.59
CA GLY A 152 4.79 -6.37 -0.08
C GLY A 152 3.48 -5.82 0.50
N HIS A 153 2.68 -5.18 -0.35
CA HIS A 153 1.45 -4.53 0.11
C HIS A 153 0.38 -5.53 0.56
N PHE A 154 0.30 -6.70 -0.08
CA PHE A 154 -0.70 -7.72 0.20
C PHE A 154 -0.15 -8.79 1.15
N ALA A 155 0.42 -8.38 2.29
CA ALA A 155 1.10 -9.29 3.21
C ALA A 155 0.28 -10.54 3.60
N ALA A 156 -1.06 -10.42 3.70
CA ALA A 156 -1.94 -11.55 3.98
C ALA A 156 -2.00 -12.59 2.84
N MET A 157 -1.79 -12.16 1.60
CA MET A 157 -1.78 -13.01 0.41
C MET A 157 -0.35 -13.45 0.04
N GLU A 158 0.65 -12.61 0.33
CA GLU A 158 2.04 -12.86 -0.02
C GLU A 158 2.78 -13.70 1.04
N VAL A 159 2.51 -13.47 2.33
CA VAL A 159 3.18 -14.10 3.47
C VAL A 159 2.19 -14.42 4.61
N PRO A 160 1.17 -15.26 4.38
CA PRO A 160 0.06 -15.49 5.31
C PRO A 160 0.52 -15.98 6.69
N GLU A 161 1.52 -16.86 6.74
CA GLU A 161 2.04 -17.41 8.00
C GLU A 161 2.72 -16.33 8.85
N VAL A 162 3.55 -15.48 8.23
CA VAL A 162 4.25 -14.38 8.92
C VAL A 162 3.25 -13.38 9.51
N LEU A 163 2.19 -13.05 8.75
CA LEU A 163 1.16 -12.14 9.23
C LEU A 163 0.32 -12.77 10.36
N ALA A 164 -0.03 -14.05 10.26
CA ALA A 164 -0.80 -14.75 11.28
C ALA A 164 -0.03 -14.82 12.61
N ASP A 165 1.26 -15.15 12.57
CA ASP A 165 2.10 -15.20 13.76
C ASP A 165 2.22 -13.82 14.45
N ASP A 166 2.36 -12.73 13.68
CA ASP A 166 2.37 -11.38 14.27
C ASP A 166 1.02 -11.04 14.92
N PHE A 167 -0.08 -11.41 14.28
CA PHE A 167 -1.41 -11.20 14.85
C PHE A 167 -1.59 -11.95 16.18
N PHE A 168 -1.24 -13.23 16.24
CA PHE A 168 -1.32 -14.00 17.49
C PHE A 168 -0.38 -13.45 18.57
N LYS A 169 0.82 -13.01 18.18
CA LYS A 169 1.75 -12.36 19.10
C LYS A 169 1.16 -11.07 19.65
N PHE A 170 0.56 -10.23 18.80
CA PHE A 170 -0.11 -9.00 19.23
C PHE A 170 -1.26 -9.28 20.20
N VAL A 171 -2.15 -10.22 19.87
CA VAL A 171 -3.26 -10.63 20.75
C VAL A 171 -2.73 -11.08 22.11
N SER A 172 -1.67 -11.91 22.14
CA SER A 172 -1.06 -12.37 23.39
C SER A 172 -0.49 -11.23 24.25
N ILE A 173 -0.03 -10.14 23.65
CA ILE A 173 0.50 -8.97 24.38
C ILE A 173 -0.68 -8.19 24.99
N VAL A 174 -1.72 -7.94 24.20
CA VAL A 174 -2.92 -7.22 24.65
C VAL A 174 -3.63 -7.97 25.76
N GLU A 175 -3.84 -9.27 25.61
CA GLU A 175 -4.45 -10.12 26.65
C GLU A 175 -3.66 -10.09 27.95
N ARG A 176 -2.32 -10.17 27.89
CA ARG A 176 -1.46 -10.04 29.07
C ARG A 176 -1.59 -8.69 29.75
N GLN A 177 -1.67 -7.60 28.99
CA GLN A 177 -1.86 -6.25 29.55
C GLN A 177 -3.23 -6.09 30.21
N ILE A 178 -4.30 -6.62 29.60
CA ILE A 178 -5.65 -6.57 30.17
C ILE A 178 -5.73 -7.40 31.46
N LEU A 179 -5.09 -8.57 31.50
CA LEU A 179 -5.06 -9.44 32.67
C LEU A 179 -4.20 -8.88 33.82
N GLN A 180 -3.16 -8.11 33.52
CA GLN A 180 -2.32 -7.43 34.52
C GLN A 180 -2.97 -6.16 35.11
N GLN A 181 -4.02 -5.63 34.47
CA GLN A 181 -4.78 -4.47 34.95
C GLN A 181 -6.00 -4.85 35.83
N LYS A 182 -6.24 -6.14 36.05
CA LYS A 182 -7.23 -6.67 37.00
C LYS A 182 -6.56 -7.14 38.28
#